data_AF-A0A484LRJ6-F1
#
_entry.id   AF-A0A484LRJ6-F1
#
_cell.length_a   1.000
_cell.length_b   1.000
_cell.length_c   1.000
_cell.angle_alpha   90.00
_cell.angle_beta   90.00
_cell.angle_gamma   90.00
#
_symmetry.space_group_name_H-M   'P 1'
#
loop_
_entity.id
_entity.type
_entity.pdbx_description
1 polymer ?
#
loop_
_entity_poly.entity_id
_entity_poly.type
_entity_poly.pdbx_seq_one_letter_code
_entity_poly.pdbx_strand_id
1 'polypeptide(L)'
;MEFCPTCANLLQFEMPNMDRPGGFACPTCPYICDIGARVKIKRKMHLVPKKLDPILSVDSMDTAPTTKERCSTCGYDEAAFVEMQTRSADEPATRFYRCKRCRYTWCEY
;
A
#
# COMPACT_ATOMS: atom_id res chain seq x y z
N MET A 1 2.85 19.23 7.40
CA MET A 1 4.09 18.57 7.86
C MET A 1 5.21 19.36 7.25
N GLU A 2 5.95 20.08 8.07
CA GLU A 2 7.08 20.91 7.65
C GLU A 2 8.37 20.23 8.11
N PHE A 3 9.39 20.32 7.27
CA PHE A 3 10.71 19.75 7.53
C PHE A 3 11.68 20.90 7.78
N CYS A 4 12.67 20.67 8.64
CA CYS A 4 13.70 21.66 8.88
C CYS A 4 14.57 21.83 7.63
N PRO A 5 14.89 23.07 7.21
CA PRO A 5 15.76 23.32 6.07
C PRO A 5 17.21 22.89 6.29
N THR A 6 17.63 22.72 7.54
CA THR A 6 19.02 22.39 7.91
C THR A 6 19.21 20.91 8.22
N CYS A 7 18.34 20.34 9.07
CA CYS A 7 18.45 18.95 9.54
C CYS A 7 17.64 17.96 8.67
N ALA A 8 16.78 18.46 7.76
CA ALA A 8 15.78 17.68 7.00
C ALA A 8 14.85 16.79 7.85
N ASN A 9 14.94 16.87 9.19
CA ASN A 9 14.05 16.17 10.10
C ASN A 9 12.68 16.82 10.13
N LEU A 10 11.68 15.98 10.42
CA LEU A 10 10.31 16.40 10.64
C LEU A 10 10.25 17.31 11.87
N LEU A 11 9.70 18.51 11.70
CA LEU A 11 9.52 19.43 12.82
C LEU A 11 8.40 18.92 13.75
N GLN A 12 8.65 18.97 15.05
CA GLN A 12 7.70 18.55 16.07
C GLN A 12 6.95 19.75 16.63
N PHE A 13 5.67 19.56 16.96
CA PHE A 13 4.87 20.61 17.56
C PHE A 13 5.21 20.76 19.04
N GLU A 14 5.63 21.95 19.45
CA GLU A 14 5.81 22.34 20.84
C GLU A 14 4.60 23.14 21.31
N MET A 15 4.08 22.78 22.49
CA MET A 15 2.96 23.49 23.11
C MET A 15 3.38 24.90 23.52
N PRO A 16 2.46 25.88 23.45
CA PRO A 16 2.73 27.21 23.99
C PRO A 16 3.05 27.10 25.48
N ASN A 17 4.16 27.69 25.89
CA ASN A 17 4.48 27.93 27.30
C ASN A 17 4.32 29.44 27.54
N MET A 18 4.08 29.88 28.78
CA MET A 18 3.62 31.24 29.15
C MET A 18 4.28 32.43 28.41
N ASP A 19 5.51 32.28 27.89
CA ASP A 19 6.28 33.31 27.15
C ASP A 19 6.49 33.03 25.64
N ARG A 20 6.06 31.88 25.11
CA ARG A 20 6.25 31.51 23.69
C ARG A 20 4.97 30.94 23.07
N PRO A 21 4.54 31.46 21.90
CA PRO A 21 3.44 30.85 21.15
C PRO A 21 3.80 29.43 20.72
N GLY A 22 2.79 28.58 20.51
CA GLY A 22 3.01 27.22 20.02
C GLY A 22 3.70 27.25 18.66
N GLY A 23 4.71 26.40 18.48
CA GLY A 23 5.62 26.44 17.35
C GLY A 23 6.06 25.04 16.91
N PHE A 24 6.76 24.97 15.79
CA PHE A 24 7.39 23.75 15.29
C PHE A 24 8.90 23.81 15.52
N ALA A 25 9.46 22.87 16.28
CA ALA A 25 10.90 22.80 16.59
C ALA A 25 11.56 21.56 15.97
N CYS A 26 12.81 21.67 15.48
CA CYS A 26 13.61 20.48 15.11
C CYS A 26 14.17 19.85 16.40
N PRO A 27 14.07 18.52 16.58
CA PRO A 27 14.67 17.84 17.74
C PRO A 27 16.20 17.79 17.69
N THR A 28 16.81 18.10 16.54
CA THR A 28 18.25 17.91 16.27
C THR A 28 19.00 19.23 16.12
N CYS A 29 18.31 20.33 15.83
CA CYS A 29 18.95 21.64 15.64
C CYS A 29 18.06 22.74 16.22
N PRO A 30 18.62 23.92 16.57
CA PRO A 30 17.89 24.99 17.26
C PRO A 30 16.90 25.75 16.36
N TYR A 31 16.50 25.16 15.23
CA TYR A 31 15.54 25.76 14.31
C TYR A 31 14.13 25.70 14.89
N ILE A 32 13.50 26.86 15.01
CA ILE A 32 12.12 27.04 15.46
C ILE A 32 11.35 27.77 14.37
N CYS A 33 10.19 27.24 14.02
CA CYS A 33 9.24 27.83 13.09
C CYS A 33 7.97 28.19 13.86
N ASP A 34 7.72 29.49 14.05
CA ASP A 34 6.54 29.97 14.74
C ASP A 34 5.27 29.73 13.91
N ILE A 35 4.20 29.27 14.58
CA ILE A 35 2.91 29.07 13.93
C ILE A 35 2.23 30.42 13.77
N GLY A 36 2.60 31.16 12.73
CA GLY A 36 1.78 32.26 12.23
C GLY A 36 0.39 31.74 11.84
N ALA A 37 -0.61 32.62 11.84
CA ALA A 37 -2.03 32.37 11.51
C ALA A 37 -2.32 31.64 10.16
N ARG A 38 -1.27 31.24 9.43
CA ARG A 38 -1.27 30.49 8.17
C ARG A 38 -1.22 28.98 8.33
N VAL A 39 -0.86 28.40 9.48
CA VAL A 39 -0.91 26.94 9.65
C VAL A 39 -2.32 26.48 10.01
N LYS A 40 -3.21 26.50 9.01
CA LYS A 40 -4.49 25.79 9.10
C LYS A 40 -4.21 24.29 9.04
N ILE A 41 -4.09 23.63 10.19
CA ILE A 41 -4.03 22.16 10.27
C ILE A 41 -5.42 21.59 9.98
N LYS A 42 -5.91 21.75 8.75
CA LYS A 42 -7.02 20.99 8.18
C LYS A 42 -6.80 20.88 6.67
N ARG A 43 -6.20 19.77 6.23
CA ARG A 43 -6.44 19.25 4.88
C ARG A 43 -7.38 18.07 5.03
N LYS A 44 -8.68 18.29 4.77
CA LYS A 44 -9.56 17.19 4.35
C LYS A 44 -9.09 16.81 2.95
N MET A 45 -8.21 15.83 2.87
CA MET A 45 -7.84 15.24 1.60
C MET A 45 -8.96 14.29 1.22
N HIS A 46 -9.65 14.57 0.11
CA HIS A 46 -10.46 13.56 -0.55
C HIS A 46 -9.49 12.49 -1.06
N LEU A 47 -9.35 11.43 -0.27
CA LEU A 47 -8.57 10.27 -0.65
C LEU A 47 -9.31 9.60 -1.80
N VAL A 48 -8.83 9.84 -3.03
CA VAL A 48 -9.22 9.01 -4.16
C VAL A 48 -8.58 7.65 -3.91
N PRO A 49 -9.35 6.56 -3.76
CA PRO A 49 -8.77 5.25 -3.57
C PRO A 49 -7.87 4.95 -4.76
N LYS A 50 -6.61 4.60 -4.47
CA LYS A 50 -5.70 4.10 -5.51
C LYS A 50 -6.36 2.87 -6.11
N LYS A 51 -6.44 2.80 -7.44
CA LYS A 51 -6.81 1.54 -8.11
C LYS A 51 -5.81 0.49 -7.65
N LEU A 52 -6.30 -0.57 -7.02
CA LEU A 52 -5.48 -1.71 -6.65
C LEU A 52 -4.87 -2.25 -7.93
N ASP A 53 -3.56 -2.08 -8.09
CA ASP A 53 -2.83 -2.79 -9.12
C ASP A 53 -2.91 -4.27 -8.75
N PRO A 54 -3.53 -5.11 -9.59
CA PRO A 54 -3.62 -6.52 -9.29
C PRO A 54 -2.19 -7.07 -9.22
N ILE A 55 -1.89 -7.74 -8.09
CA ILE A 55 -0.57 -8.30 -7.80
C ILE A 55 -0.14 -9.27 -8.92
N LEU A 56 -1.10 -9.88 -9.62
CA LEU A 56 -0.91 -10.65 -10.83
C LEU A 56 -1.36 -9.84 -12.04
N SER A 57 -0.41 -9.42 -12.87
CA SER A 57 -0.74 -8.85 -14.19
C SER A 57 -1.44 -9.93 -15.03
N VAL A 58 -2.52 -9.55 -15.68
CA VAL A 58 -3.34 -10.43 -16.53
C VAL A 58 -2.49 -11.17 -17.57
N ASP A 59 -1.41 -10.54 -18.04
CA ASP A 59 -0.47 -11.08 -19.03
C ASP A 59 0.43 -12.19 -18.45
N SER A 60 0.78 -12.13 -17.16
CA SER A 60 1.65 -13.12 -16.51
C SER A 60 1.01 -14.51 -16.40
N MET A 61 -0.32 -14.58 -16.37
CA MET A 61 -1.05 -15.86 -16.30
C MET A 61 -1.21 -16.56 -17.66
N ASP A 62 -1.02 -15.86 -18.79
CA ASP A 62 -1.10 -16.50 -20.11
C ASP A 62 0.14 -17.37 -20.39
N THR A 63 1.30 -16.98 -19.87
CA THR A 63 2.56 -17.75 -19.94
C THR A 63 2.73 -18.77 -18.80
N ALA A 64 1.86 -18.73 -17.79
CA ALA A 64 1.94 -19.61 -16.63
C ALA A 64 1.72 -21.09 -16.97
N PRO A 65 2.33 -22.02 -16.20
CA PRO A 65 2.12 -23.46 -16.39
C PRO A 65 0.65 -23.84 -16.23
N THR A 66 0.23 -24.86 -16.97
CA THR A 66 -1.16 -25.33 -17.01
C THR A 66 -1.30 -26.64 -16.24
N THR A 67 -2.34 -26.74 -15.43
CA THR A 67 -2.71 -27.91 -14.61
C THR A 67 -4.11 -28.38 -14.98
N LYS A 68 -4.38 -29.67 -14.78
CA LYS A 68 -5.71 -30.27 -14.95
C LYS A 68 -6.56 -29.99 -13.71
N GLU A 69 -7.28 -28.87 -13.72
CA GLU A 69 -8.14 -28.40 -12.63
C GLU A 69 -9.46 -27.90 -13.23
N ARG A 70 -10.58 -28.40 -12.71
CA ARG A 70 -11.90 -28.17 -13.33
C ARG A 70 -12.47 -26.84 -12.90
N CYS A 71 -12.69 -25.94 -13.86
CA CYS A 71 -13.28 -24.65 -13.58
C CYS A 71 -14.74 -24.79 -13.12
N SER A 72 -15.05 -24.26 -11.93
CA SER A 72 -16.40 -24.25 -11.35
C SER A 72 -17.45 -23.49 -12.18
N THR A 73 -17.01 -22.54 -13.02
CA THR A 73 -17.92 -21.70 -13.82
C THR A 73 -18.25 -22.31 -15.19
N CYS A 74 -17.26 -22.86 -15.90
CA CYS A 74 -17.45 -23.32 -17.28
C CYS A 74 -17.23 -24.82 -17.49
N GLY A 75 -16.79 -25.54 -16.45
CA GLY A 75 -16.55 -26.98 -16.49
C GLY A 75 -15.37 -27.41 -17.38
N TYR A 76 -14.51 -26.48 -17.80
CA TYR A 76 -13.29 -26.79 -18.55
C TYR A 76 -12.21 -27.36 -17.61
N ASP A 77 -11.48 -28.38 -18.04
CA ASP A 77 -10.58 -29.17 -17.19
C ASP A 77 -9.14 -28.65 -17.14
N GLU A 78 -8.81 -27.52 -17.79
CA GLU A 78 -7.46 -26.94 -17.75
C GLU A 78 -7.45 -25.51 -17.22
N ALA A 79 -6.54 -25.25 -16.27
CA ALA A 79 -6.32 -23.95 -15.65
C ALA A 79 -4.84 -23.63 -15.59
N ALA A 80 -4.47 -22.37 -15.86
CA ALA A 80 -3.14 -21.86 -15.59
C ALA A 80 -3.00 -21.60 -14.07
N PHE A 81 -1.87 -21.93 -13.47
CA PHE A 81 -1.65 -21.71 -12.04
C PHE A 81 -0.40 -20.88 -11.74
N VAL A 82 -0.45 -20.09 -10.68
CA VAL A 82 0.68 -19.33 -10.13
C VAL A 82 0.68 -19.49 -8.61
N GLU A 83 1.83 -19.82 -8.03
CA GLU A 83 2.02 -19.91 -6.58
C GLU A 83 2.65 -18.61 -6.09
N MET A 84 2.06 -17.99 -5.06
CA MET A 84 2.58 -16.76 -4.49
C MET A 84 2.56 -16.80 -2.96
N GLN A 85 3.67 -16.42 -2.35
CA GLN A 85 3.77 -16.32 -0.90
C GLN A 85 3.10 -15.03 -0.43
N THR A 86 1.85 -15.14 0.03
CA THR A 86 1.10 -14.01 0.58
C THR A 86 1.21 -13.88 2.10
N ARG A 87 1.80 -14.88 2.77
CA ARG A 87 1.88 -14.99 4.23
C ARG A 87 3.29 -15.36 4.71
N SER A 88 3.47 -15.51 6.02
CA SER A 88 4.75 -15.89 6.64
C SER A 88 5.35 -17.14 6.01
N ALA A 89 6.68 -17.25 6.02
CA ALA A 89 7.40 -18.37 5.39
C ALA A 89 7.07 -19.76 5.97
N ASP A 90 6.49 -19.82 7.16
CA ASP A 90 6.08 -21.06 7.82
C ASP A 90 4.75 -21.63 7.28
N GLU A 91 4.01 -20.87 6.46
CA GLU A 91 2.74 -21.31 5.86
C GLU A 91 2.93 -21.68 4.37
N PRO A 92 2.14 -22.66 3.85
CA PRO A 92 2.22 -23.05 2.44
C PRO A 92 1.86 -21.88 1.52
N ALA A 93 2.47 -21.89 0.32
CA ALA A 93 2.23 -20.87 -0.68
C ALA A 93 0.78 -20.90 -1.18
N THR A 94 0.16 -19.72 -1.35
CA THR A 94 -1.20 -19.61 -1.89
C THR A 94 -1.17 -19.87 -3.39
N ARG A 95 -2.04 -20.75 -3.87
CA ARG A 95 -2.17 -21.08 -5.30
C ARG A 95 -3.28 -20.27 -5.93
N PHE A 96 -2.97 -19.58 -7.02
CA PHE A 96 -3.93 -18.85 -7.83
C PHE A 96 -4.13 -19.59 -9.15
N TYR A 97 -5.37 -19.99 -9.44
CA TYR A 97 -5.73 -20.63 -10.70
C TYR A 97 -6.49 -19.65 -11.58
N ARG A 98 -6.31 -19.78 -12.90
CA ARG A 98 -7.08 -19.06 -13.90
C ARG A 98 -7.48 -19.98 -15.04
N CYS A 99 -8.78 -20.05 -15.30
CA CYS A 99 -9.29 -20.85 -16.41
C CYS A 99 -8.82 -20.29 -17.76
N LYS A 100 -8.25 -21.14 -18.62
CA LYS A 100 -7.81 -20.76 -19.98
C LYS A 100 -8.98 -20.34 -20.88
N ARG A 101 -10.21 -20.83 -20.62
CA ARG A 101 -11.39 -20.55 -21.44
C ARG A 101 -12.18 -19.32 -20.97
N CYS A 102 -12.65 -19.30 -19.73
CA CYS A 102 -13.51 -18.21 -19.22
C CYS A 102 -12.76 -17.10 -18.46
N ARG A 103 -11.44 -17.25 -18.26
CA ARG A 103 -10.58 -16.31 -17.52
C ARG A 103 -10.99 -16.06 -16.07
N TYR A 104 -11.89 -16.88 -15.51
CA TYR A 104 -12.23 -16.87 -14.09
C TYR A 104 -10.99 -17.22 -13.27
N THR A 105 -10.73 -16.47 -12.21
CA THR A 105 -9.59 -16.66 -11.30
C THR A 105 -10.09 -17.03 -9.93
N TRP A 106 -9.53 -18.08 -9.32
CA TRP A 106 -9.83 -18.51 -7.95
C TRP A 106 -8.54 -18.81 -7.18
N CYS A 107 -8.65 -18.80 -5.85
CA CYS A 107 -7.53 -19.06 -4.95
C CYS A 107 -7.78 -20.37 -4.21
N GLU A 108 -6.74 -21.16 -4.02
CA GLU A 108 -6.70 -22.33 -3.16
C GLU A 108 -5.68 -22.07 -2.04
N TYR A 109 -6.06 -22.40 -0.81
CA TYR A 109 -5.26 -22.22 0.41
C TYR A 109 -4.73 -23.56 0.91
#